data_AF-A0A3D2L9D5-F1
#
_entry.id   AF-A0A3D2L9D5-F1
#
_cell.length_a   1.000
_cell.length_b   1.000
_cell.length_c   1.000
_cell.angle_alpha   90.00
_cell.angle_beta   90.00
_cell.angle_gamma   90.00
#
_symmetry.space_group_name_H-M   'P 1'
#
loop_
_entity.id
_entity.type
_entity.pdbx_description
1 polymer ?
#
loop_
_entity_poly.entity_id
_entity_poly.type
_entity_poly.pdbx_seq_one_letter_code
_entity_poly.pdbx_strand_id
1 'polypeptide(L)'
;ADETMKMLYAFDWPGNVRQLENAVFRAVVLCDGDQLRPQDFPQISGQMPDVSNLPSSPFNKAPDIAEPVQSGENGPVAIQDEAGELRTLSDIERDILQYAIDFYEGHMSEVSRRLGIGRSTLYRKVREYDLDVRQEREAS
;
A
#
# COMPACT_ATOMS: atom_id res chain seq x y z
N ALA A 1 -28.80 12.50 -0.72
CA ALA A 1 -27.59 12.79 0.07
C ALA A 1 -27.45 11.88 1.28
N ASP A 2 -28.44 11.83 2.20
CA ASP A 2 -28.32 11.06 3.45
C ASP A 2 -28.10 9.54 3.27
N GLU A 3 -28.71 8.95 2.24
CA GLU A 3 -28.57 7.52 1.95
C GLU A 3 -27.16 7.16 1.46
N THR A 4 -26.58 7.97 0.57
CA THR A 4 -25.20 7.83 0.11
C THR A 4 -24.22 7.94 1.28
N MET A 5 -24.40 8.94 2.15
CA MET A 5 -23.51 9.10 3.32
C MET A 5 -23.62 7.94 4.30
N LYS A 6 -24.84 7.45 4.58
CA LYS A 6 -25.05 6.26 5.41
C LYS A 6 -24.35 5.03 4.83
N MET A 7 -24.43 4.83 3.52
CA MET A 7 -23.73 3.74 2.83
C MET A 7 -22.20 3.86 2.96
N LEU A 8 -21.64 5.06 2.77
CA LEU A 8 -20.20 5.29 2.89
C LEU A 8 -19.68 5.09 4.32
N TYR A 9 -20.47 5.45 5.33
CA TYR A 9 -20.15 5.22 6.74
C TYR A 9 -20.30 3.76 7.18
N ALA A 10 -21.19 3.00 6.54
CA ALA A 10 -21.44 1.60 6.87
C ALA A 10 -20.39 0.65 6.28
N PHE A 11 -19.60 1.11 5.30
CA PHE A 11 -18.58 0.29 4.66
C PHE A 11 -17.24 0.37 5.42
N ASP A 12 -16.61 -0.77 5.69
CA ASP A 12 -15.43 -0.86 6.57
C ASP A 12 -14.11 -0.40 5.91
N TRP A 13 -14.10 -0.12 4.60
CA TRP A 13 -12.93 0.34 3.83
C TRP A 13 -11.62 -0.42 4.16
N PRO A 14 -11.58 -1.75 3.92
CA PRO A 14 -10.47 -2.61 4.34
C PRO A 14 -9.09 -2.22 3.75
N GLY A 15 -9.08 -1.41 2.69
CA GLY A 15 -7.86 -0.91 2.03
C GLY A 15 -7.56 0.57 2.28
N ASN A 16 -7.93 1.09 3.45
CA ASN A 16 -7.64 2.45 3.91
C ASN A 16 -8.33 3.56 3.08
N VAL A 17 -8.02 4.82 3.40
CA VAL A 17 -8.59 6.04 2.78
C VAL A 17 -8.48 6.06 1.25
N ARG A 18 -7.49 5.36 0.67
CA ARG A 18 -7.34 5.26 -0.80
C ARG A 18 -8.51 4.54 -1.47
N GLN A 19 -9.15 3.59 -0.79
CA GLN A 19 -10.35 2.95 -1.33
C GLN A 19 -11.53 3.91 -1.39
N LEU A 20 -11.72 4.74 -0.36
CA LEU A 20 -12.74 5.80 -0.35
C LEU A 20 -12.47 6.82 -1.45
N GLU A 21 -11.23 7.27 -1.59
CA GLU A 21 -10.81 8.21 -2.65
C GLU A 21 -11.10 7.65 -4.04
N ASN A 22 -10.70 6.40 -4.31
CA ASN A 22 -10.96 5.74 -5.59
C ASN A 22 -12.47 5.55 -5.85
N ALA A 23 -13.24 5.23 -4.81
CA ALA A 23 -14.68 5.06 -4.91
C ALA A 23 -15.38 6.38 -5.26
N VAL A 24 -15.00 7.48 -4.61
CA VAL A 24 -15.53 8.82 -4.89
C VAL A 24 -15.11 9.31 -6.26
N PHE A 25 -13.84 9.10 -6.66
CA PHE A 25 -13.37 9.49 -7.99
C PHE A 25 -14.18 8.82 -9.11
N ARG A 26 -14.44 7.52 -8.99
CA ARG A 26 -15.28 6.78 -9.95
C ARG A 26 -16.73 7.26 -9.92
N ALA A 27 -17.29 7.53 -8.75
CA ALA A 27 -18.65 8.06 -8.63
C ALA A 27 -18.80 9.41 -9.32
N VAL A 28 -17.80 10.30 -9.23
CA VAL A 28 -17.78 11.59 -9.93
C VAL A 28 -17.71 11.43 -11.45
N VAL A 29 -17.04 10.38 -11.94
CA VAL A 29 -16.99 10.08 -13.39
C VAL A 29 -18.32 9.51 -13.89
N LEU A 30 -19.04 8.77 -13.04
CA LEU A 30 -20.29 8.09 -13.39
C LEU A 30 -21.54 8.93 -13.14
N CYS A 31 -21.46 9.97 -12.31
CA CYS A 31 -22.64 10.75 -11.95
C CYS A 31 -23.08 11.65 -13.11
N ASP A 32 -24.37 11.60 -13.44
CA ASP A 32 -24.99 12.46 -14.47
C ASP A 32 -25.51 13.80 -13.91
N GLY A 33 -25.20 14.16 -12.66
CA GLY A 33 -25.66 15.41 -12.05
C GLY A 33 -24.90 15.83 -10.79
N ASP A 34 -25.31 16.94 -10.19
CA ASP A 34 -24.57 17.61 -9.10
C ASP A 34 -24.59 16.89 -7.73
N GLN A 35 -25.25 15.72 -7.62
CA GLN A 35 -25.28 14.94 -6.38
C GLN A 35 -25.00 13.46 -6.62
N LEU A 36 -24.00 12.95 -5.90
CA LEU A 36 -23.67 11.53 -5.88
C LEU A 36 -24.75 10.70 -5.14
N ARG A 37 -25.22 9.66 -5.81
CA ARG A 37 -26.24 8.71 -5.37
C ARG A 37 -25.63 7.33 -5.16
N PRO A 38 -26.28 6.43 -4.39
CA PRO A 38 -25.74 5.10 -4.13
C PRO A 38 -25.43 4.27 -5.40
N GLN A 39 -26.21 4.49 -6.47
CA GLN A 39 -26.00 3.89 -7.79
C GLN A 39 -24.65 4.27 -8.45
N ASP A 40 -24.07 5.42 -8.08
CA ASP A 40 -22.79 5.88 -8.62
C ASP A 40 -21.60 5.15 -7.94
N PHE A 41 -21.87 4.31 -6.94
CA PHE A 41 -20.87 3.54 -6.19
C PHE A 41 -21.05 2.02 -6.35
N PRO A 42 -20.86 1.47 -7.57
CA PRO A 42 -21.11 0.06 -7.87
C PRO A 42 -20.25 -0.91 -7.02
N GLN A 43 -19.06 -0.48 -6.60
CA GLN A 43 -18.16 -1.27 -5.76
C GLN A 43 -18.67 -1.53 -4.31
N ILE A 44 -19.61 -0.74 -3.79
CA ILE A 44 -20.13 -0.86 -2.41
C ILE A 44 -21.64 -1.06 -2.35
N SER A 45 -22.38 -0.73 -3.42
CA SER A 45 -23.83 -0.89 -3.49
C SER A 45 -24.29 -2.33 -3.77
N GLY A 46 -23.36 -3.27 -3.92
CA GLY A 46 -23.65 -4.69 -4.21
C GLY A 46 -23.98 -4.98 -5.68
N GLN A 47 -24.05 -3.95 -6.53
CA GLN A 47 -24.07 -4.11 -7.99
C GLN A 47 -22.64 -4.31 -8.48
N MET A 48 -22.13 -5.54 -8.38
CA MET A 48 -20.81 -5.85 -8.94
C MET A 48 -20.78 -5.49 -10.43
N PRO A 49 -19.87 -4.61 -10.87
CA PRO A 49 -19.53 -4.55 -12.28
C PRO A 49 -18.92 -5.90 -12.66
N ASP A 50 -19.18 -6.36 -13.88
CA ASP A 50 -18.65 -7.61 -14.42
C ASP A 50 -17.12 -7.67 -14.23
N VAL A 51 -16.69 -8.45 -13.23
CA VAL A 51 -15.28 -8.60 -12.85
C VAL A 51 -14.50 -9.47 -13.83
N SER A 52 -15.16 -10.02 -14.86
CA SER A 52 -14.50 -10.80 -15.91
C SER A 52 -13.48 -10.01 -16.73
N ASN A 53 -13.48 -8.66 -16.66
CA ASN A 53 -12.60 -7.82 -17.45
C ASN A 53 -11.59 -6.98 -16.64
N LEU A 54 -11.42 -7.26 -15.34
CA LEU A 54 -10.36 -6.63 -14.54
C LEU A 54 -9.04 -7.39 -14.72
N PRO A 55 -7.90 -6.70 -14.91
CA PRO A 55 -6.60 -7.36 -14.88
C PRO A 55 -6.43 -8.00 -13.50
N SER A 56 -6.29 -9.33 -13.48
CA SER A 56 -6.09 -10.09 -12.24
C SER A 56 -4.87 -9.54 -11.50
N SER A 57 -5.07 -9.04 -10.28
CA SER A 57 -3.96 -8.70 -9.40
C SER A 57 -3.22 -9.99 -9.04
N PRO A 58 -1.89 -10.08 -9.22
CA PRO A 58 -1.13 -11.32 -9.01
C PRO A 58 -1.03 -11.76 -7.53
N PHE A 59 -1.74 -11.12 -6.61
CA PHE A 59 -1.57 -11.30 -5.16
C PHE A 59 -2.46 -12.38 -4.53
N ASN A 60 -3.26 -13.13 -5.30
CA ASN A 60 -4.18 -14.13 -4.74
C ASN A 60 -3.65 -15.57 -4.80
N LYS A 61 -2.36 -15.79 -4.55
CA LYS A 61 -1.83 -17.12 -4.28
C LYS A 61 -1.58 -17.25 -2.78
N ALA A 62 -2.57 -17.79 -2.07
CA ALA A 62 -2.36 -18.29 -0.71
C ALA A 62 -1.24 -19.36 -0.76
N PRO A 63 -0.15 -19.24 0.01
CA PRO A 63 0.82 -20.31 0.11
C PRO A 63 0.25 -21.45 0.96
N ASP A 64 0.37 -22.65 0.41
CA ASP A 64 0.10 -23.92 1.05
C ASP A 64 0.95 -24.07 2.33
N ILE A 65 0.30 -24.22 3.48
CA ILE A 65 0.94 -24.38 4.79
C ILE A 65 1.44 -25.81 4.96
N ALA A 66 2.57 -26.12 4.33
CA ALA A 66 3.36 -27.28 4.69
C ALA A 66 4.83 -27.03 4.31
N GLU A 67 5.63 -26.60 5.28
CA GLU A 67 7.02 -27.03 5.53
C GLU A 67 7.50 -26.43 6.86
N PRO A 68 8.15 -27.21 7.74
CA PRO A 68 8.77 -26.68 8.95
C PRO A 68 10.07 -25.97 8.55
N VAL A 69 9.99 -24.66 8.35
CA VAL A 69 11.19 -23.85 8.01
C VAL A 69 12.07 -23.75 9.25
N GLN A 70 13.12 -24.58 9.26
CA GLN A 70 14.20 -24.54 10.23
C GLN A 70 15.00 -23.23 10.08
N SER A 71 15.38 -22.66 11.22
CA SER A 71 16.19 -21.45 11.38
C SER A 71 17.35 -21.38 10.41
N GLY A 72 17.43 -20.29 9.64
CA GLY A 72 18.58 -20.09 8.77
C GLY A 72 18.59 -18.91 7.83
N GLU A 73 17.55 -18.09 7.68
CA GLU A 73 17.59 -16.92 6.80
C GLU A 73 16.74 -15.80 7.38
N ASN A 74 17.27 -15.09 8.38
CA ASN A 74 16.77 -13.75 8.65
C ASN A 74 16.94 -12.97 7.34
N GLY A 75 15.85 -12.51 6.74
CA GLY A 75 15.91 -11.64 5.57
C GLY A 75 16.80 -10.42 5.82
N PRO A 76 16.99 -9.56 4.81
CA PRO A 76 17.94 -8.44 4.87
C PRO A 76 17.71 -7.45 6.02
N VAL A 77 16.56 -7.52 6.70
CA VAL A 77 16.26 -6.76 7.90
C VAL A 77 15.98 -7.70 9.06
N ALA A 78 16.78 -7.58 10.13
CA ALA A 78 16.58 -8.32 11.37
C ALA A 78 15.49 -7.67 12.24
N ILE A 79 14.55 -8.49 12.72
CA ILE A 79 13.47 -8.07 13.64
C ILE A 79 13.94 -8.09 15.10
N GLN A 80 14.89 -8.96 15.43
CA GLN A 80 15.50 -9.08 16.75
C GLN A 80 16.92 -8.50 16.75
N ASP A 81 17.37 -8.00 17.91
CA ASP A 81 18.75 -7.57 18.13
C ASP A 81 19.68 -8.77 18.46
N GLU A 82 20.96 -8.49 18.71
CA GLU A 82 21.95 -9.52 19.05
C GLU A 82 21.67 -10.20 20.40
N ALA A 83 20.88 -9.59 21.27
CA ALA A 83 20.43 -10.18 22.54
C ALA A 83 19.17 -11.06 22.38
N GLY A 84 18.58 -11.09 21.19
CA GLY A 84 17.33 -11.81 20.89
C GLY A 84 16.07 -11.02 21.26
N GLU A 85 16.20 -9.74 21.62
CA GLU A 85 15.08 -8.88 21.97
C GLU A 85 14.50 -8.18 20.74
N LEU A 86 13.22 -7.81 20.80
CA LEU A 86 12.55 -7.14 19.70
C LEU A 86 13.11 -5.73 19.50
N ARG A 87 13.56 -5.43 18.28
CA ARG A 87 13.99 -4.08 17.90
C ARG A 87 12.79 -3.14 17.87
N THR A 88 13.07 -1.84 18.00
CA THR A 88 12.03 -0.83 17.89
C THR A 88 11.47 -0.77 16.48
N LEU A 89 10.20 -0.38 16.35
CA LEU A 89 9.58 -0.19 15.04
C LEU A 89 10.35 0.82 14.19
N SER A 90 10.90 1.87 14.81
CA SER A 90 11.69 2.89 14.10
C SER A 90 12.98 2.34 13.51
N ASP A 91 13.67 1.44 14.23
CA ASP A 91 14.90 0.82 13.75
C ASP A 91 14.64 -0.15 12.60
N ILE A 92 13.58 -0.95 12.72
CA ILE A 92 13.14 -1.85 11.66
C ILE A 92 12.69 -1.05 10.44
N GLU A 93 11.91 0.02 10.64
CA GLU A 93 11.42 0.88 9.57
C GLU A 93 12.57 1.55 8.82
N ARG A 94 13.57 2.09 9.53
CA ARG A 94 14.78 2.68 8.93
C ARG A 94 15.46 1.68 7.99
N ASP A 95 15.69 0.46 8.47
CA ASP A 95 16.41 -0.56 7.71
C ASP A 95 15.61 -1.06 6.50
N ILE A 96 14.28 -1.20 6.63
CA ILE A 96 13.39 -1.54 5.50
C ILE A 96 13.43 -0.44 4.44
N LEU A 97 13.35 0.82 4.86
CA LEU A 97 13.36 1.95 3.95
C LEU A 97 14.69 2.05 3.21
N GLN A 98 15.80 1.91 3.92
CA GLN A 98 17.14 1.91 3.31
C GLN A 98 17.27 0.74 2.32
N TYR A 99 16.94 -0.48 2.75
CA TYR A 99 17.01 -1.66 1.89
C TYR A 99 16.13 -1.50 0.64
N ALA A 100 14.92 -0.97 0.76
CA ALA A 100 14.05 -0.74 -0.38
C ALA A 100 14.62 0.32 -1.33
N ILE A 101 15.19 1.41 -0.82
CA ILE A 101 15.82 2.44 -1.65
C ILE A 101 16.99 1.83 -2.43
N ASP A 102 17.84 1.06 -1.78
CA ASP A 102 19.00 0.43 -2.41
C ASP A 102 18.58 -0.64 -3.43
N PHE A 103 17.63 -1.51 -3.06
CA PHE A 103 17.14 -2.59 -3.93
C PHE A 103 16.45 -2.07 -5.19
N TYR A 104 15.73 -0.96 -5.09
CA TYR A 104 15.06 -0.32 -6.23
C TYR A 104 15.88 0.82 -6.82
N GLU A 105 17.19 0.90 -6.58
CA GLU A 105 18.11 1.87 -7.21
C GLU A 105 17.64 3.33 -7.08
N GLY A 106 17.04 3.69 -5.93
CA GLY A 106 16.54 5.05 -5.70
C GLY A 106 15.28 5.43 -6.48
N HIS A 107 14.62 4.49 -7.18
CA HIS A 107 13.35 4.72 -7.86
C HIS A 107 12.20 4.93 -6.87
N MET A 108 12.11 6.11 -6.27
CA MET A 108 11.17 6.46 -5.19
C MET A 108 9.70 6.15 -5.49
N SER A 109 9.29 6.26 -6.76
CA SER A 109 7.94 5.89 -7.17
C SER A 109 7.68 4.39 -7.03
N GLU A 110 8.65 3.55 -7.43
CA GLU A 110 8.56 2.10 -7.28
C GLU A 110 8.68 1.69 -5.80
N VAL A 111 9.60 2.31 -5.04
CA VAL A 111 9.72 2.12 -3.59
C VAL A 111 8.39 2.40 -2.88
N SER A 112 7.77 3.56 -3.14
CA SER A 112 6.48 3.93 -2.54
C SER A 112 5.36 2.95 -2.89
N ARG A 113 5.33 2.49 -4.15
CA ARG A 113 4.34 1.53 -4.64
C ARG A 113 4.51 0.16 -3.99
N ARG A 114 5.75 -0.30 -3.85
CA ARG A 114 6.11 -1.62 -3.30
C ARG A 114 5.95 -1.69 -1.79
N LEU A 115 6.25 -0.61 -1.10
CA LEU A 115 6.00 -0.46 0.34
C LEU A 115 4.53 -0.15 0.66
N GLY A 116 3.71 0.18 -0.33
CA GLY A 116 2.29 0.49 -0.14
C GLY A 116 2.02 1.83 0.55
N ILE A 117 3.02 2.71 0.65
CA ILE A 117 2.90 4.03 1.29
C ILE A 117 2.84 5.15 0.24
N GLY A 118 2.23 6.28 0.61
CA GLY A 118 2.23 7.46 -0.25
C GLY A 118 3.65 8.03 -0.43
N ARG A 119 3.95 8.59 -1.61
CA ARG A 119 5.24 9.26 -1.89
C ARG A 119 5.60 10.32 -0.85
N SER A 120 4.63 11.13 -0.43
CA SER A 120 4.83 12.16 0.61
C SER A 120 5.23 11.55 1.96
N THR A 121 4.65 10.40 2.32
CA THR A 121 5.00 9.65 3.53
C THR A 121 6.40 9.08 3.44
N LEU A 122 6.76 8.50 2.29
CA LEU A 122 8.10 7.99 2.02
C LEU A 122 9.15 9.11 2.17
N TYR A 123 8.97 10.26 1.51
CA TYR A 123 9.91 11.38 1.62
C TYR A 123 10.00 11.96 3.04
N ARG A 124 8.88 11.99 3.78
CA ARG A 124 8.89 12.41 5.19
C ARG A 124 9.76 11.47 6.03
N LYS A 125 9.59 10.15 5.85
CA LYS A 125 10.33 9.12 6.58
C LYS A 125 11.81 9.07 6.21
N VAL A 126 12.13 9.21 4.93
CA VAL A 126 13.51 9.33 4.44
C VAL A 126 14.24 10.51 5.09
N ARG A 127 13.57 11.66 5.24
CA ARG A 127 14.14 12.82 5.95
C ARG A 127 14.21 12.63 7.46
N GLU A 128 13.22 11.97 8.06
CA GLU A 128 13.17 11.67 9.50
C GLU A 128 14.34 10.76 9.93
N TYR A 129 14.73 9.83 9.06
CA TYR A 129 15.80 8.88 9.29
C TYR A 129 17.13 9.23 8.62
N ASP A 130 17.23 10.41 7.99
CA ASP A 130 18.42 10.89 7.28
C ASP A 130 18.99 9.86 6.28
N LEU A 131 18.10 9.16 5.56
CA LEU A 131 18.48 8.12 4.60
C LEU A 131 19.00 8.74 3.31
N ASP A 132 20.12 8.21 2.79
CA ASP A 132 20.68 8.67 1.53
C ASP A 132 19.87 8.13 0.36
N VAL A 133 19.45 9.04 -0.51
CA VAL A 133 18.69 8.76 -1.73
C VAL A 133 19.61 8.73 -2.95
N ARG A 134 20.87 9.11 -2.79
CA ARG A 134 21.81 9.31 -3.88
C ARG A 134 22.56 8.01 -4.18
N GLN A 135 22.27 7.44 -5.34
CA GLN A 135 23.35 7.21 -6.28
C GLN A 135 23.06 8.00 -7.56
N GLU A 136 24.08 8.73 -7.97
CA GLU A 136 24.11 9.75 -8.99
C GLU A 136 23.45 9.33 -10.30
N ARG A 137 22.66 10.27 -10.85
CA ARG A 137 22.65 10.49 -12.29
C ARG A 137 24.04 10.96 -12.74
N GLU A 138 25.02 10.08 -12.72
CA GLU A 138 26.33 10.24 -13.38
C GLU A 138 26.63 8.97 -14.17
N ALA A 139 25.84 8.73 -15.21
CA ALA A 139 26.21 7.82 -16.29
C ALA A 139 25.54 8.28 -17.59
N SER A 140 26.12 9.31 -18.21
CA SER A 140 26.31 9.50 -19.68
C SER A 140 26.27 10.96 -20.07
#